data_AF-A0A453SMQ5-F1
#
_entry.id   AF-A0A453SMQ5-F1
#
_cell.length_a   1.000
_cell.length_b   1.000
_cell.length_c   1.000
_cell.angle_alpha   90.00
_cell.angle_beta   90.00
_cell.angle_gamma   90.00
#
_symmetry.space_group_name_H-M   'P 1'
#
loop_
_entity.id
_entity.type
_entity.pdbx_description
1 polymer ?
#
loop_
_entity_poly.entity_id
_entity_poly.type
_entity_poly.pdbx_seq_one_letter_code
_entity_poly.pdbx_strand_id
1 'polypeptide(L)'
;MVEDVSRGISFVCNNIASYGGDPERIYLVGQSAGAHIAACTLVNQAISECGEDTSTWSVVQLKAYFGISGGYNLLNLVDHFHRRGLYRSVFLSIMEGEESLKKFSPEVVVKEVAVRSAVSLLPRIILFHGTADCSMPSAESEAFLDALQQRGARADLFLYEGKTHTDLFLQDPLRGGRDKMLEEIVAVIQNDDPGLSAQHLAVPVARRLVPEFMLRLAGRVSPF
;
A
#
# COMPACT_ATOMS: atom_id res chain seq x y z
N MET A 1 -12.74 9.44 3.71
CA MET A 1 -11.79 8.61 2.95
C MET A 1 -11.50 7.26 3.62
N VAL A 2 -10.89 7.21 4.81
CA VAL A 2 -10.60 5.92 5.50
C VAL A 2 -11.87 5.09 5.73
N GLU A 3 -12.95 5.72 6.22
CA GLU A 3 -14.24 5.04 6.39
C GLU A 3 -14.85 4.57 5.06
N ASP A 4 -14.64 5.30 3.97
CA ASP A 4 -15.12 4.90 2.64
C ASP A 4 -14.41 3.64 2.16
N VAL A 5 -13.09 3.56 2.36
CA VAL A 5 -12.30 2.36 2.05
C VAL A 5 -12.72 1.19 2.95
N SER A 6 -12.94 1.41 4.25
CA SER A 6 -13.46 0.37 5.14
C SER A 6 -14.80 -0.18 4.66
N ARG A 7 -15.75 0.69 4.26
CA ARG A 7 -17.03 0.28 3.67
C ARG A 7 -16.87 -0.47 2.35
N GLY A 8 -15.92 -0.05 1.51
CA GLY A 8 -15.59 -0.73 0.25
C GLY A 8 -15.05 -2.14 0.48
N ILE A 9 -14.12 -2.30 1.43
CA ILE A 9 -13.60 -3.62 1.81
C ILE A 9 -14.72 -4.49 2.37
N SER A 10 -15.53 -3.95 3.28
CA SER A 10 -16.70 -4.65 3.82
C SER A 10 -17.62 -5.18 2.72
N PHE A 11 -17.93 -4.34 1.73
CA PHE A 11 -18.75 -4.76 0.60
C PHE A 11 -18.11 -5.93 -0.16
N VAL A 12 -16.81 -5.87 -0.47
CA VAL A 12 -16.12 -6.96 -1.15
C VAL A 12 -16.14 -8.23 -0.31
N CYS A 13 -15.71 -8.17 0.95
CA CYS A 13 -15.69 -9.32 1.86
C CYS A 13 -17.06 -10.02 1.96
N ASN A 14 -18.15 -9.24 1.98
CA ASN A 14 -19.50 -9.77 2.16
C ASN A 14 -20.21 -10.19 0.86
N ASN A 15 -19.73 -9.76 -0.31
CA ASN A 15 -20.47 -9.95 -1.57
C ASN A 15 -19.67 -10.64 -2.68
N ILE A 16 -18.35 -10.79 -2.55
CA ILE A 16 -17.47 -11.24 -3.65
C ILE A 16 -17.88 -12.60 -4.24
N ALA A 17 -18.39 -13.51 -3.39
CA ALA A 17 -18.90 -14.82 -3.82
C ALA A 17 -20.04 -14.72 -4.84
N SER A 18 -20.95 -13.76 -4.66
CA SER A 18 -22.06 -13.50 -5.59
C SER A 18 -21.61 -12.97 -6.96
N TYR A 19 -20.38 -12.44 -7.03
CA TYR A 19 -19.74 -12.00 -8.27
C TYR A 19 -18.78 -13.06 -8.85
N GLY A 20 -18.74 -14.25 -8.28
CA GLY A 20 -17.88 -15.36 -8.72
C GLY A 20 -16.43 -15.28 -8.25
N GLY A 21 -16.10 -14.36 -7.35
CA GLY A 21 -14.79 -14.35 -6.70
C GLY A 21 -14.76 -15.24 -5.45
N ASP A 22 -13.56 -15.61 -5.03
CA ASP A 22 -13.35 -16.50 -3.89
C ASP A 22 -13.23 -15.69 -2.58
N PRO A 23 -14.16 -15.83 -1.62
CA PRO A 23 -14.11 -15.10 -0.34
C PRO A 23 -12.89 -15.45 0.51
N GLU A 24 -12.25 -16.59 0.26
CA GLU A 24 -11.02 -17.00 0.92
C GLU A 24 -9.76 -16.46 0.23
N ARG A 25 -9.88 -15.64 -0.82
CA ARG A 25 -8.73 -15.13 -1.60
C ARG A 25 -8.84 -13.65 -1.90
N ILE A 26 -9.02 -12.86 -0.83
CA ILE A 26 -9.13 -11.41 -0.92
C ILE A 26 -7.78 -10.77 -0.60
N TYR A 27 -7.31 -9.91 -1.50
CA TYR A 27 -6.07 -9.14 -1.37
C TYR A 27 -6.38 -7.66 -1.53
N LEU A 28 -5.72 -6.82 -0.73
CA LEU A 28 -5.85 -5.36 -0.83
C LEU A 28 -4.59 -4.79 -1.50
N VAL A 29 -4.78 -3.90 -2.47
CA VAL A 29 -3.67 -3.16 -3.10
C VAL A 29 -3.95 -1.67 -2.97
N GLY A 30 -2.97 -0.91 -2.51
CA GLY A 30 -3.01 0.54 -2.45
C GLY A 30 -1.76 1.14 -3.07
N GLN A 31 -1.91 2.28 -3.74
CA GLN A 31 -0.81 3.00 -4.38
C GLN A 31 -0.81 4.47 -3.95
N SER A 32 0.36 5.02 -3.60
CA SER A 32 0.56 6.40 -3.13
C SER A 32 -0.42 6.79 -2.02
N ALA A 33 -1.26 7.80 -2.23
CA ALA A 33 -2.32 8.17 -1.27
C ALA A 33 -3.29 7.00 -0.99
N GLY A 34 -3.56 6.14 -1.97
CA GLY A 34 -4.34 4.92 -1.76
C GLY A 34 -3.64 3.90 -0.86
N ALA A 35 -2.31 3.83 -0.89
CA ALA A 35 -1.54 2.99 0.03
C ALA A 35 -1.59 3.53 1.47
N HIS A 36 -1.51 4.85 1.61
CA HIS A 36 -1.72 5.53 2.90
C HIS A 36 -3.10 5.24 3.48
N ILE A 37 -4.17 5.48 2.71
CA ILE A 37 -5.55 5.29 3.16
C ILE A 37 -5.82 3.82 3.49
N ALA A 38 -5.32 2.88 2.66
CA ALA A 38 -5.43 1.45 2.92
C ALA A 38 -4.74 1.05 4.23
N ALA A 39 -3.51 1.52 4.47
CA ALA A 39 -2.78 1.25 5.70
C ALA A 39 -3.51 1.81 6.94
N CYS A 40 -3.99 3.06 6.89
CA CYS A 40 -4.83 3.63 7.94
C CYS A 40 -6.10 2.80 8.18
N THR A 41 -6.74 2.33 7.11
CA THR A 41 -7.96 1.52 7.19
C THR A 41 -7.70 0.21 7.92
N LEU A 42 -6.64 -0.51 7.55
CA LEU A 42 -6.28 -1.78 8.19
C LEU A 42 -5.92 -1.61 9.65
N VAL A 43 -5.12 -0.59 9.99
CA VAL A 43 -4.72 -0.32 11.38
C VAL A 43 -5.94 0.05 12.23
N ASN A 44 -6.80 0.95 11.74
CA ASN A 44 -8.01 1.34 12.47
C ASN A 44 -8.99 0.17 12.65
N GLN A 45 -9.14 -0.65 11.61
CA GLN A 45 -10.00 -1.83 11.65
C GLN A 45 -9.48 -2.86 12.68
N ALA A 46 -8.18 -3.15 12.68
CA ALA A 46 -7.58 -4.06 13.65
C ALA A 46 -7.69 -3.54 15.10
N ILE A 47 -7.58 -2.22 15.31
CA ILE A 47 -7.81 -1.60 16.62
C ILE A 47 -9.27 -1.78 17.06
N SER A 48 -10.22 -1.56 16.14
CA SER A 48 -11.66 -1.75 16.40
C SER A 48 -11.98 -3.18 16.81
N GLU A 49 -11.38 -4.17 16.15
CA GLU A 49 -11.57 -5.61 16.43
C GLU A 49 -11.01 -6.04 17.79
N CYS A 50 -10.08 -5.28 18.38
CA CYS A 50 -9.59 -5.53 19.75
C CYS A 50 -10.51 -4.94 20.84
N GLY A 51 -11.49 -4.11 20.47
CA GLY A 51 -12.42 -3.44 21.38
C GLY A 51 -13.82 -4.05 21.38
N GLU A 52 -14.85 -3.20 21.45
CA GLU A 52 -16.24 -3.59 21.20
C GLU A 52 -16.46 -3.72 19.69
N ASP A 53 -16.14 -4.90 19.15
CA ASP A 53 -16.20 -5.14 17.71
C ASP A 53 -17.63 -5.06 17.18
N THR A 54 -17.91 -3.99 16.44
CA THR A 54 -19.17 -3.76 15.70
C THR A 54 -18.96 -3.81 14.19
N SER A 55 -17.81 -4.34 13.76
CA SER A 55 -17.38 -4.31 12.37
C SER A 55 -18.17 -5.30 11.52
N THR A 56 -18.35 -4.95 10.25
CA THR A 56 -19.03 -5.80 9.26
C THR A 56 -18.07 -6.65 8.44
N TRP A 57 -16.77 -6.54 8.72
CA TRP A 57 -15.69 -7.31 8.11
C TRP A 57 -14.53 -7.35 9.09
N SER A 58 -13.59 -8.29 8.88
CA SER A 58 -12.38 -8.42 9.68
C SER A 58 -11.12 -8.38 8.82
N VAL A 59 -10.04 -7.79 9.37
CA VAL A 59 -8.72 -7.78 8.73
C VAL A 59 -8.20 -9.19 8.41
N VAL A 60 -8.60 -10.22 9.16
CA VAL A 60 -8.15 -11.60 8.90
C VAL A 60 -8.76 -12.22 7.64
N GLN A 61 -9.81 -11.62 7.07
CA GLN A 61 -10.36 -12.04 5.78
C GLN A 61 -9.43 -11.69 4.61
N LEU A 62 -8.50 -10.75 4.81
CA LEU A 62 -7.51 -10.36 3.80
C LEU A 62 -6.27 -11.24 3.93
N LYS A 63 -5.80 -11.82 2.81
CA LYS A 63 -4.59 -12.65 2.79
C LYS A 63 -3.33 -11.81 2.86
N ALA A 64 -3.29 -10.74 2.09
CA ALA A 64 -2.20 -9.77 2.14
C ALA A 64 -2.67 -8.37 1.72
N TYR A 65 -1.89 -7.38 2.16
CA TYR A 65 -1.95 -6.00 1.70
C TYR A 65 -0.66 -5.65 0.96
N PHE A 66 -0.81 -5.12 -0.25
CA PHE A 66 0.28 -4.64 -1.10
C PHE A 66 0.25 -3.10 -1.15
N GLY A 67 1.21 -2.45 -0.47
CA GLY A 67 1.34 -1.00 -0.40
C GLY A 67 2.44 -0.47 -1.31
N ILE A 68 2.09 0.26 -2.36
CA ILE A 68 3.01 0.72 -3.41
C ILE A 68 3.26 2.23 -3.24
N SER A 69 4.51 2.63 -2.98
CA SER A 69 4.94 4.04 -2.85
C SER A 69 4.09 4.90 -1.90
N GLY A 70 3.65 4.34 -0.77
CA GLY A 70 2.80 5.01 0.22
C GLY A 70 3.53 5.95 1.17
N GLY A 71 2.81 6.94 1.71
CA GLY A 71 3.25 7.78 2.83
C GLY A 71 2.68 7.26 4.14
N TYR A 72 3.53 6.97 5.11
CA TYR A 72 3.11 6.27 6.34
C TYR A 72 3.34 7.09 7.61
N ASN A 73 4.17 8.13 7.56
CA ASN A 73 4.29 9.14 8.59
C ASN A 73 4.11 10.55 8.01
N LEU A 74 2.90 11.09 8.14
CA LEU A 74 2.57 12.39 7.55
C LEU A 74 3.26 13.55 8.24
N LEU A 75 3.69 13.41 9.50
CA LEU A 75 4.43 14.45 10.23
C LEU A 75 5.75 14.76 9.54
N ASN A 76 6.43 13.73 9.03
CA ASN A 76 7.69 13.88 8.29
C ASN A 76 7.49 14.48 6.90
N LEU A 77 6.27 14.36 6.35
CA LEU A 77 5.98 14.66 4.96
C LEU A 77 5.42 16.07 4.73
N VAL A 78 4.88 16.76 5.75
CA VAL A 78 4.35 18.14 5.60
C VAL A 78 5.33 19.06 4.90
N ASP A 79 6.56 19.10 5.41
CA ASP A 79 7.62 19.98 4.91
C ASP A 79 8.16 19.54 3.56
N HIS A 80 8.23 18.22 3.35
CA HIS A 80 8.64 17.64 2.08
C HIS A 80 7.66 18.01 0.96
N PHE A 81 6.37 17.78 1.18
CA PHE A 81 5.29 18.12 0.24
C PHE A 81 5.23 19.61 -0.04
N HIS A 82 5.43 20.46 0.97
CA HIS A 82 5.47 21.90 0.77
C HIS A 82 6.57 22.35 -0.19
N ARG A 83 7.78 21.80 -0.04
CA ARG A 83 8.91 22.09 -0.95
C ARG A 83 8.67 21.55 -2.37
N ARG A 84 7.77 20.58 -2.51
CA ARG A 84 7.41 19.92 -3.78
C ARG A 84 6.16 20.52 -4.44
N GLY A 85 5.58 21.57 -3.86
CA GLY A 85 4.45 22.31 -4.46
C GLY A 85 3.07 21.96 -3.89
N LEU A 86 2.95 20.98 -3.00
CA LEU A 86 1.74 20.76 -2.23
C LEU A 86 1.82 21.57 -0.93
N TYR A 87 1.30 22.80 -0.97
CA TYR A 87 1.44 23.75 0.13
C TYR A 87 0.88 23.23 1.45
N ARG A 88 1.55 23.56 2.58
CA ARG A 88 1.16 23.12 3.93
C ARG A 88 -0.32 23.39 4.22
N SER A 89 -0.81 24.59 3.88
CA SER A 89 -2.22 24.96 4.10
C SER A 89 -3.19 24.02 3.38
N VAL A 90 -2.90 23.65 2.13
CA VAL A 90 -3.70 22.71 1.35
C VAL A 90 -3.60 21.31 1.95
N PHE A 91 -2.38 20.85 2.23
CA PHE A 91 -2.15 19.52 2.82
C PHE A 91 -2.87 19.35 4.17
N LEU A 92 -2.71 20.31 5.08
CA LEU A 92 -3.37 20.30 6.39
C LEU A 92 -4.89 20.43 6.27
N SER A 93 -5.40 21.16 5.28
CA SER A 93 -6.85 21.19 5.01
C SER A 93 -7.38 19.82 4.59
N ILE A 94 -6.63 19.04 3.81
CA ILE A 94 -7.01 17.69 3.40
C ILE A 94 -6.91 16.74 4.60
N MET A 95 -5.90 16.91 5.45
CA MET A 95 -5.64 16.07 6.63
C MET A 95 -6.44 16.45 7.88
N GLU A 96 -7.44 17.33 7.76
CA GLU A 96 -8.29 17.74 8.89
C GLU A 96 -7.50 18.42 10.03
N GLY A 97 -6.47 19.19 9.67
CA GLY A 97 -5.63 19.94 10.60
C GLY A 97 -4.37 19.21 11.07
N GLU A 98 -3.51 19.94 11.78
CA GLU A 98 -2.20 19.44 12.24
C GLU A 98 -2.33 18.37 13.34
N GLU A 99 -3.30 18.54 14.24
CA GLU A 99 -3.59 17.59 15.32
C GLU A 99 -3.98 16.19 14.79
N SER A 100 -4.57 16.14 13.59
CA SER A 100 -5.02 14.91 12.95
C SER A 100 -3.89 14.12 12.27
N LEU A 101 -2.71 14.72 12.06
CA LEU A 101 -1.59 14.07 11.36
C LEU A 101 -1.11 12.80 12.07
N LYS A 102 -1.08 12.79 13.41
CA LYS A 102 -0.71 11.60 14.19
C LYS A 102 -1.69 10.45 13.93
N LYS A 103 -3.00 10.74 13.98
CA LYS A 103 -4.08 9.78 13.72
C LYS A 103 -3.99 9.21 12.29
N PHE A 104 -3.61 10.04 11.32
CA PHE A 104 -3.44 9.64 9.93
C PHE A 104 -2.02 9.21 9.59
N SER A 105 -1.18 8.89 10.58
CA SER A 105 0.17 8.35 10.36
C SER A 105 0.21 6.90 10.84
N PRO A 106 -0.09 5.90 9.99
CA PRO A 106 -0.16 4.51 10.42
C PRO A 106 1.17 4.04 11.04
N GLU A 107 2.32 4.56 10.59
CA GLU A 107 3.63 4.26 11.18
C GLU A 107 3.74 4.73 12.64
N VAL A 108 3.16 5.87 12.97
CA VAL A 108 3.10 6.38 14.36
C VAL A 108 2.12 5.56 15.19
N VAL A 109 0.93 5.28 14.65
CA VAL A 109 -0.14 4.56 15.36
C VAL A 109 0.30 3.13 15.73
N VAL A 110 0.95 2.39 14.82
CA VAL A 110 1.40 1.02 15.12
C VAL A 110 2.48 0.97 16.20
N LYS A 111 3.21 2.07 16.43
CA LYS A 111 4.21 2.17 17.51
C LYS A 111 3.58 2.32 18.89
N GLU A 112 2.31 2.67 18.99
CA GLU A 112 1.64 2.85 20.28
C GLU A 112 1.47 1.52 21.02
N VAL A 113 1.77 1.51 22.33
CA VAL A 113 1.73 0.27 23.14
C VAL A 113 0.31 -0.29 23.20
N ALA A 114 -0.71 0.57 23.25
CA ALA A 114 -2.12 0.19 23.29
C ALA A 114 -2.57 -0.56 22.03
N VAL A 115 -1.88 -0.38 20.90
CA VAL A 115 -2.24 -0.94 19.59
C VAL A 115 -1.52 -2.28 19.32
N ARG A 116 -0.65 -2.74 20.23
CA ARG A 116 0.18 -3.95 20.01
C ARG A 116 -0.63 -5.20 19.66
N SER A 117 -1.77 -5.43 20.33
CA SER A 117 -2.63 -6.58 20.03
C SER A 117 -3.23 -6.49 18.63
N ALA A 118 -3.67 -5.29 18.24
CA ALA A 118 -4.22 -5.02 16.91
C ALA A 118 -3.21 -5.25 15.80
N VAL A 119 -1.94 -4.87 16.00
CA VAL A 119 -0.88 -5.13 15.01
C VAL A 119 -0.73 -6.63 14.70
N SER A 120 -1.01 -7.50 15.67
CA SER A 120 -0.93 -8.96 15.48
C SER A 120 -2.08 -9.52 14.64
N LEU A 121 -3.18 -8.77 14.47
CA LEU A 121 -4.32 -9.14 13.62
C LEU A 121 -4.12 -8.74 12.16
N LEU A 122 -3.20 -7.80 11.88
CA LEU A 122 -2.98 -7.30 10.52
C LEU A 122 -2.63 -8.45 9.56
N PRO A 123 -3.12 -8.39 8.30
CA PRO A 123 -2.71 -9.34 7.28
C PRO A 123 -1.21 -9.16 6.98
N ARG A 124 -0.62 -10.06 6.20
CA ARG A 124 0.75 -9.85 5.73
C ARG A 124 0.82 -8.55 4.94
N ILE A 125 1.70 -7.64 5.33
CA ILE A 125 1.91 -6.35 4.66
C ILE A 125 3.14 -6.45 3.77
N ILE A 126 3.02 -6.07 2.51
CA ILE A 126 4.12 -6.12 1.56
C ILE A 126 4.22 -4.76 0.89
N LEU A 127 5.36 -4.13 1.08
CA LEU A 127 5.63 -2.77 0.63
C LEU A 127 6.51 -2.81 -0.62
N PHE A 128 6.24 -1.92 -1.57
CA PHE A 128 7.03 -1.74 -2.79
C PHE A 128 7.38 -0.27 -2.95
N HIS A 129 8.66 0.04 -3.17
CA HIS A 129 9.09 1.44 -3.30
C HIS A 129 10.30 1.61 -4.21
N GLY A 130 10.29 2.66 -5.02
CA GLY A 130 11.46 3.05 -5.81
C GLY A 130 12.48 3.87 -5.01
N THR A 131 13.78 3.59 -5.14
CA THR A 131 14.82 4.31 -4.35
C THR A 131 15.10 5.72 -4.87
N ALA A 132 14.65 6.06 -6.08
CA ALA A 132 14.73 7.40 -6.64
C ALA A 132 13.38 8.14 -6.56
N ASP A 133 12.42 7.60 -5.80
CA ASP A 133 11.15 8.27 -5.50
C ASP A 133 11.41 9.53 -4.69
N CYS A 134 11.00 10.65 -5.26
CA CYS A 134 11.31 11.97 -4.74
C CYS A 134 10.03 12.74 -4.38
N SER A 135 8.86 12.25 -4.82
CA SER A 135 7.55 12.66 -4.31
C SER A 135 7.27 12.06 -2.94
N MET A 136 7.53 10.76 -2.77
CA MET A 136 7.40 10.03 -1.52
C MET A 136 8.73 9.33 -1.24
N PRO A 137 9.58 9.78 -0.30
CA PRO A 137 10.86 9.15 -0.08
C PRO A 137 10.71 7.69 0.37
N SER A 138 11.54 6.77 -0.16
CA SER A 138 11.51 5.34 0.22
C SER A 138 11.69 5.09 1.72
N ALA A 139 12.36 6.02 2.40
CA ALA A 139 12.54 6.04 3.85
C ALA A 139 11.21 5.93 4.61
N GLU A 140 10.09 6.39 4.04
CA GLU A 140 8.76 6.23 4.64
C GLU A 140 8.35 4.75 4.72
N SER A 141 8.63 3.97 3.68
CA SER A 141 8.33 2.53 3.67
C SER A 141 9.30 1.73 4.52
N GLU A 142 10.57 2.13 4.56
CA GLU A 142 11.58 1.53 5.45
C GLU A 142 11.20 1.75 6.92
N ALA A 143 10.85 2.97 7.31
CA ALA A 143 10.42 3.28 8.68
C ALA A 143 9.12 2.55 9.06
N PHE A 144 8.18 2.41 8.12
CA PHE A 144 6.93 1.70 8.38
C PHE A 144 7.16 0.19 8.53
N LEU A 145 8.02 -0.41 7.69
CA LEU A 145 8.44 -1.80 7.83
C LEU A 145 9.02 -2.04 9.23
N ASP A 146 9.98 -1.21 9.64
CA ASP A 146 10.62 -1.32 10.95
C ASP A 146 9.60 -1.24 12.09
N ALA A 147 8.67 -0.28 12.00
CA ALA A 147 7.61 -0.09 12.99
C ALA A 147 6.69 -1.32 13.11
N LEU A 148 6.31 -1.91 11.97
CA LEU A 148 5.48 -3.12 11.90
C LEU A 148 6.21 -4.35 12.48
N GLN A 149 7.46 -4.59 12.04
CA GLN A 149 8.24 -5.76 12.46
C GLN A 149 8.61 -5.70 13.95
N GLN A 150 8.95 -4.53 14.49
CA GLN A 150 9.21 -4.33 15.92
C GLN A 150 7.99 -4.67 16.80
N ARG A 151 6.79 -4.66 16.21
CA ARG A 151 5.53 -4.99 16.89
C ARG A 151 5.02 -6.39 16.58
N GLY A 152 5.80 -7.18 15.83
CA GLY A 152 5.50 -8.57 15.52
C GLY A 152 4.59 -8.78 14.32
N ALA A 153 4.31 -7.74 13.52
CA ALA A 153 3.55 -7.89 12.29
C ALA A 153 4.38 -8.65 11.24
N ARG A 154 3.70 -9.36 10.34
CA ARG A 154 4.33 -9.95 9.15
C ARG A 154 4.42 -8.89 8.08
N ALA A 155 5.61 -8.32 7.88
CA ALA A 155 5.83 -7.28 6.89
C ALA A 155 7.12 -7.50 6.09
N ASP A 156 7.06 -7.23 4.79
CA ASP A 156 8.16 -7.29 3.83
C ASP A 156 8.26 -5.98 3.03
N LEU A 157 9.46 -5.65 2.55
CA LEU A 157 9.70 -4.47 1.70
C LEU A 157 10.59 -4.83 0.50
N PHE A 158 10.13 -4.47 -0.69
CA PHE A 158 10.88 -4.56 -1.94
C PHE A 158 11.27 -3.15 -2.39
N LEU A 159 12.58 -2.87 -2.41
CA LEU A 159 13.15 -1.64 -2.94
C LEU A 159 13.61 -1.84 -4.39
N TYR A 160 13.24 -0.92 -5.26
CA TYR A 160 13.58 -0.94 -6.67
C TYR A 160 14.57 0.16 -7.01
N GLU A 161 15.80 -0.25 -7.31
CA GLU A 161 16.89 0.66 -7.52
C GLU A 161 16.65 1.60 -8.71
N GLY A 162 16.78 2.90 -8.48
CA GLY A 162 16.66 3.95 -9.50
C GLY A 162 15.25 4.20 -10.01
N LYS A 163 14.22 3.52 -9.47
CA LYS A 163 12.82 3.75 -9.83
C LYS A 163 12.27 4.99 -9.12
N THR A 164 11.52 5.82 -9.85
CA THR A 164 10.82 7.01 -9.32
C THR A 164 9.43 6.67 -8.79
N HIS A 165 8.66 7.67 -8.34
CA HIS A 165 7.34 7.46 -7.74
C HIS A 165 6.40 6.72 -8.68
N THR A 166 6.39 7.10 -9.96
CA THR A 166 5.44 6.57 -10.93
C THR A 166 5.91 5.31 -11.64
N ASP A 167 7.23 5.02 -11.60
CA ASP A 167 7.81 3.99 -12.44
C ASP A 167 7.15 2.63 -12.26
N LEU A 168 6.87 2.24 -11.02
CA LEU A 168 6.37 0.91 -10.66
C LEU A 168 4.95 0.63 -11.19
N PHE A 169 4.10 1.64 -11.32
CA PHE A 169 2.68 1.46 -11.68
C PHE A 169 2.26 2.21 -12.95
N LEU A 170 3.16 2.98 -13.56
CA LEU A 170 2.90 3.67 -14.82
C LEU A 170 3.95 3.33 -15.87
N GLN A 171 5.22 3.70 -15.67
CA GLN A 171 6.24 3.57 -16.73
C GLN A 171 6.59 2.11 -17.01
N ASP A 172 6.74 1.26 -15.99
CA ASP A 172 7.05 -0.16 -16.17
C ASP A 172 5.91 -0.91 -16.88
N PRO A 173 4.63 -0.75 -16.48
CA PRO A 173 3.51 -1.30 -17.25
C PRO A 173 3.46 -0.79 -18.71
N LEU A 174 3.72 0.51 -18.94
CA LEU A 174 3.71 1.09 -20.30
C LEU A 174 4.93 0.66 -21.15
N ARG A 175 6.07 0.40 -20.50
CA ARG A 175 7.30 -0.12 -21.13
C ARG A 175 7.09 -1.51 -21.70
N GLY A 176 6.22 -2.30 -21.07
CA GLY A 176 6.03 -3.71 -21.36
C GLY A 176 7.28 -4.54 -21.04
N GLY A 177 7.26 -5.80 -21.45
CA GLY A 177 8.27 -6.79 -21.05
C GLY A 177 7.88 -7.50 -19.75
N ARG A 178 8.89 -7.91 -18.99
CA ARG A 178 8.68 -8.49 -17.65
C ARG A 178 8.53 -7.38 -16.63
N ASP A 179 7.52 -7.49 -15.79
CA ASP A 179 7.25 -6.55 -14.70
C ASP A 179 7.60 -7.24 -13.37
N LYS A 180 8.69 -6.77 -12.75
CA LYS A 180 9.24 -7.39 -11.54
C LYS A 180 8.26 -7.28 -10.35
N MET A 181 7.59 -6.14 -10.19
CA MET A 181 6.64 -5.95 -9.10
C MET A 181 5.42 -6.85 -9.26
N LEU A 182 4.89 -6.94 -10.49
CA LEU A 182 3.79 -7.84 -10.78
C LEU A 182 4.17 -9.32 -10.55
N GLU A 183 5.38 -9.73 -10.93
CA GLU A 183 5.91 -11.06 -10.65
C GLU A 183 6.02 -11.35 -9.14
N GLU A 184 6.48 -10.39 -8.34
CA GLU A 184 6.55 -10.51 -6.88
C GLU A 184 5.17 -10.59 -6.23
N ILE A 185 4.21 -9.76 -6.66
CA ILE A 185 2.80 -9.83 -6.20
C ILE A 185 2.20 -11.20 -6.53
N VAL A 186 2.36 -11.68 -7.76
CA VAL A 186 1.82 -12.98 -8.17
C VAL A 186 2.49 -14.14 -7.44
N ALA A 187 3.79 -14.07 -7.17
CA ALA A 187 4.48 -15.09 -6.37
C ALA A 187 3.93 -15.17 -4.94
N VAL A 188 3.56 -14.04 -4.33
CA VAL A 188 2.90 -14.02 -3.02
C VAL A 188 1.53 -14.70 -3.11
N ILE A 189 0.71 -14.32 -4.10
CA ILE A 189 -0.63 -14.90 -4.29
C ILE A 189 -0.56 -16.43 -4.53
N GLN A 190 0.46 -16.90 -5.25
CA GLN A 190 0.67 -18.34 -5.50
C GLN A 190 1.12 -19.10 -4.24
N ASN A 191 2.04 -18.53 -3.46
CA ASN A 191 2.56 -19.20 -2.27
C ASN A 191 1.51 -19.36 -1.17
N ASP A 192 0.48 -18.50 -1.15
CA ASP A 192 -0.67 -18.63 -0.24
C ASP A 192 -1.66 -19.75 -0.67
N ASP A 193 -1.53 -20.29 -1.90
CA ASP A 193 -2.39 -21.36 -2.44
C ASP A 193 -1.58 -22.41 -3.23
N PRO A 194 -0.98 -23.40 -2.54
CA PRO A 194 -0.18 -24.46 -3.17
C PRO A 194 -1.00 -25.39 -4.08
N GLY A 195 -2.34 -25.26 -4.13
CA GLY A 195 -3.22 -26.03 -5.02
C GLY A 195 -3.32 -25.45 -6.44
N LEU A 196 -2.87 -24.22 -6.66
CA LEU A 196 -2.82 -23.61 -7.99
C LEU A 196 -1.67 -24.19 -8.81
N SER A 197 -1.98 -24.90 -9.90
CA SER A 197 -0.99 -25.26 -10.91
C SER A 197 -0.21 -24.01 -11.34
N ALA A 198 1.13 -24.07 -11.26
CA ALA A 198 2.06 -23.00 -11.62
C ALA A 198 1.83 -22.44 -13.06
N GLN A 199 1.07 -23.15 -13.89
CA GLN A 199 0.70 -22.73 -15.25
C GLN A 199 -0.39 -21.65 -15.31
N HIS A 200 -1.26 -21.50 -14.29
CA HIS A 200 -2.42 -20.61 -14.38
C HIS A 200 -2.13 -19.13 -14.10
N LEU A 201 -0.95 -18.80 -13.57
CA LEU A 201 -0.60 -17.44 -13.14
C LEU A 201 0.79 -17.00 -13.62
N ALA A 202 1.36 -17.63 -14.66
CA ALA A 202 2.58 -17.10 -15.26
C ALA A 202 2.32 -15.66 -15.74
N VAL A 203 2.99 -14.67 -15.13
CA VAL A 203 2.82 -13.26 -15.50
C VAL A 203 3.19 -13.12 -16.98
N PRO A 204 2.24 -12.78 -17.86
CA PRO A 204 2.51 -12.72 -19.28
C PRO A 204 3.47 -11.55 -19.55
N VAL A 205 4.41 -11.76 -20.47
CA VAL A 205 5.28 -10.68 -20.95
C VAL A 205 4.41 -9.64 -21.64
N ALA A 206 4.27 -8.46 -21.03
CA ALA A 206 3.39 -7.43 -21.51
C ALA A 206 3.91 -6.84 -22.84
N ARG A 207 2.98 -6.52 -23.76
CA ARG A 207 3.33 -5.76 -24.96
C ARG A 207 3.75 -4.36 -24.55
N ARG A 208 4.81 -3.82 -25.16
CA ARG A 208 5.18 -2.41 -25.04
C ARG A 208 4.05 -1.52 -25.57
N LEU A 209 3.56 -0.61 -24.72
CA LEU A 209 2.49 0.34 -25.06
C LEU A 209 3.04 1.69 -25.52
N VAL A 210 4.23 2.08 -25.03
CA VAL A 210 4.84 3.38 -25.32
C VAL A 210 6.32 3.23 -25.72
N PRO A 211 6.82 3.99 -26.72
CA PRO A 211 8.24 4.01 -27.07
C PRO A 211 9.15 4.39 -25.89
N GLU A 212 10.32 3.74 -25.79
CA GLU A 212 11.24 3.93 -24.66
C GLU A 212 11.66 5.39 -24.46
N PHE A 213 11.85 6.14 -25.53
CA PHE A 213 12.28 7.53 -25.44
C PHE A 213 11.22 8.42 -24.78
N MET A 214 9.93 8.13 -24.96
CA MET A 214 8.85 8.90 -24.33
C MET A 214 8.80 8.63 -22.83
N LEU A 215 9.01 7.38 -22.41
CA LEU A 215 9.07 7.02 -20.99
C LEU A 215 10.27 7.69 -20.30
N ARG A 216 11.45 7.65 -20.94
CA ARG A 216 12.65 8.35 -20.44
C ARG A 216 12.46 9.86 -20.38
N LEU A 217 11.75 10.45 -21.35
CA LEU A 217 11.43 11.87 -21.35
C LEU A 217 10.45 12.20 -20.22
N ALA A 218 9.39 11.40 -20.06
CA ALA A 218 8.40 11.57 -19.00
C ALA A 218 9.06 11.54 -17.61
N GLY A 219 9.95 10.57 -17.35
CA GLY A 219 10.70 10.50 -16.10
C GLY A 219 11.66 11.67 -15.86
N ARG A 220 12.09 12.39 -16.90
CA ARG A 220 12.94 13.60 -16.76
C ARG A 220 12.14 14.88 -16.58
N VAL A 221 11.00 15.00 -17.27
CA VAL A 221 10.16 16.21 -17.26
C VAL A 221 9.24 16.23 -16.04
N SER A 222 8.77 15.06 -15.63
CA SER A 222 7.88 14.88 -14.49
C SER A 222 8.40 13.76 -13.58
N PRO A 223 9.57 13.96 -12.94
CA PRO A 223 10.11 13.03 -11.96
C PRO A 223 9.29 13.18 -10.67
N PHE A 224 8.03 12.76 -10.70
CA PHE A 224 7.34 12.44 -9.46
C PHE A 224 8.14 11.33 -8.79
#